data_AF-A0A6P0YIA3-F1
#
_entry.id   AF-A0A6P0YIA3-F1
#
_cell.length_a   1.000
_cell.length_b   1.000
_cell.length_c   1.000
_cell.angle_alpha   90.00
_cell.angle_beta   90.00
_cell.angle_gamma   90.00
#
_symmetry.space_group_name_H-M   'P 1'
#
loop_
_entity.id
_entity.type
_entity.pdbx_description
1 polymer ?
#
loop_
_entity_poly.entity_id
_entity_poly.type
_entity_poly.pdbx_seq_one_letter_code
_entity_poly.pdbx_strand_id
1 'polypeptide(L)' 'MILPGVAVKVKNISDTYYGFQGQVQRVSDGKAAVLFEGGNWDKLVTFRLSELELVDATAGRKKK' A
#
# COMPACT_ATOMS: atom_id res chain seq x y z
N MET A 1 -1.57 7.89 9.74
CA MET A 1 -2.96 7.39 9.62
C MET A 1 -3.16 6.92 8.18
N ILE A 2 -3.72 5.72 7.95
CA ILE A 2 -3.91 5.18 6.59
C ILE A 2 -5.27 5.63 6.08
N LEU A 3 -5.30 6.33 4.95
CA LEU A 3 -6.48 6.87 4.29
C LEU A 3 -6.47 6.51 2.80
N PRO A 4 -7.60 6.54 2.10
CA PRO A 4 -7.62 6.46 0.64
C PRO A 4 -6.65 7.49 0.01
N GLY A 5 -5.89 7.05 -0.99
CA GLY A 5 -4.92 7.84 -1.73
C GLY A 5 -3.47 7.74 -1.24
N VAL A 6 -3.22 7.21 -0.03
CA VAL A 6 -1.84 7.10 0.50
C VAL A 6 -1.11 5.87 -0.06
N ALA A 7 0.21 5.99 -0.19
CA ALA A 7 1.08 4.87 -0.52
C ALA A 7 1.36 4.03 0.74
N VAL A 8 1.25 2.71 0.60
CA VAL A 8 1.53 1.75 1.66
C VAL A 8 2.44 0.64 1.16
N LYS A 9 3.19 0.05 2.07
CA LYS A 9 3.99 -1.15 1.87
C LYS A 9 3.43 -2.28 2.71
N VAL A 10 3.36 -3.48 2.14
CA VAL A 10 2.97 -4.67 2.91
C VAL A 10 4.18 -5.13 3.73
N LYS A 11 4.03 -5.20 5.05
CA LYS A 11 5.10 -5.62 5.98
C LYS A 11 4.90 -7.02 6.55
N ASN A 12 3.80 -7.70 6.24
CA ASN A 12 3.58 -9.08 6.68
C ASN A 12 4.48 -10.03 5.87
N ILE A 13 5.48 -10.64 6.51
CA ILE A 13 6.45 -11.53 5.88
C ILE A 13 5.86 -12.87 5.40
N SER A 14 4.70 -13.27 5.95
CA SER A 14 4.01 -14.49 5.53
C SER A 14 3.07 -14.27 4.35
N ASP A 15 3.00 -13.04 3.81
CA ASP A 15 2.13 -12.67 2.70
C ASP A 15 2.90 -12.64 1.38
N THR A 16 2.29 -13.11 0.29
CA THR A 16 2.87 -13.07 -1.06
C THR A 16 3.24 -11.65 -1.50
N TYR A 17 2.54 -10.64 -1.00
CA TYR A 17 2.78 -9.23 -1.30
C TYR A 17 3.80 -8.59 -0.37
N TYR A 18 4.49 -9.34 0.49
CA TYR A 18 5.54 -8.80 1.36
C TYR A 18 6.54 -7.94 0.59
N GLY A 19 6.76 -6.71 1.07
CA GLY A 19 7.70 -5.79 0.46
C GLY A 19 7.14 -4.97 -0.70
N PHE A 20 6.02 -5.38 -1.30
CA PHE A 20 5.37 -4.63 -2.37
C PHE A 20 4.73 -3.35 -1.84
N GLN A 21 4.72 -2.34 -2.70
CA GLN A 21 4.10 -1.05 -2.45
C GLN A 21 2.90 -0.87 -3.36
N GLY A 22 1.86 -0.23 -2.85
CA GLY A 22 0.67 0.10 -3.61
C GLY A 22 -0.07 1.28 -3.01
N GLN A 23 -1.15 1.69 -3.69
CA GLN A 23 -1.97 2.80 -3.24
C GLN A 23 -3.26 2.29 -2.61
N VAL A 24 -3.61 2.85 -1.45
CA VAL A 24 -4.88 2.54 -0.80
C VAL A 24 -6.03 3.17 -1.60
N GLN A 25 -6.96 2.35 -2.06
CA GLN A 25 -8.15 2.82 -2.81
C GLN A 25 -9.36 3.05 -1.88
N ARG A 26 -9.50 2.22 -0.84
CA ARG A 26 -10.57 2.34 0.15
C ARG A 26 -10.15 1.75 1.50
N VAL A 27 -10.79 2.22 2.55
CA VAL A 27 -10.63 1.72 3.92
C VAL A 27 -12.02 1.41 4.48
N SER A 28 -12.20 0.20 5.01
CA SER A 28 -13.45 -0.26 5.62
C SER A 28 -13.15 -1.34 6.66
N ASP A 29 -13.87 -1.33 7.79
CA ASP A 29 -13.81 -2.37 8.82
C ASP A 29 -12.39 -2.76 9.29
N GLY A 30 -11.51 -1.76 9.47
CA GLY A 30 -10.12 -1.99 9.89
C GLY A 30 -9.23 -2.65 8.84
N LYS A 31 -9.68 -2.65 7.58
CA LYS A 31 -8.96 -3.16 6.40
C LYS A 31 -8.79 -2.06 5.37
N ALA A 32 -7.79 -2.23 4.50
CA ALA A 32 -7.56 -1.34 3.37
C ALA A 32 -7.40 -2.17 2.10
N ALA A 33 -8.07 -1.74 1.03
CA ALA A 33 -7.84 -2.28 -0.31
C ALA A 33 -6.69 -1.52 -0.95
N VAL A 34 -5.63 -2.24 -1.31
CA VAL A 34 -4.40 -1.72 -1.89
C VAL A 34 -4.35 -2.14 -3.34
N LEU A 35 -4.23 -1.15 -4.22
CA LEU A 35 -4.03 -1.34 -5.65
C LEU A 35 -2.53 -1.47 -5.92
N PHE A 36 -2.15 -2.57 -6.54
CA PHE A 36 -0.82 -2.79 -7.09
C PHE A 36 -0.88 -2.63 -8.61
N GLU A 37 0.05 -1.86 -9.15
CA GLU A 37 0.17 -1.61 -10.59
C GLU A 37 1.55 -2.03 -11.07
N GLY A 38 1.61 -2.68 -12.23
CA GLY A 38 2.87 -3.11 -12.85
C GLY A 38 2.67 -3.44 -14.32
N GLY A 39 3.09 -2.55 -15.21
CA GLY A 39 2.89 -2.70 -16.66
C GLY A 39 1.40 -2.66 -17.02
N ASN A 40 0.91 -3.68 -17.73
CA ASN A 40 -0.51 -3.82 -18.11
C ASN A 40 -1.36 -4.57 -17.06
N TRP A 41 -0.80 -4.85 -15.88
CA TRP A 41 -1.52 -5.55 -14.81
C TRP A 41 -1.82 -4.60 -13.66
N ASP A 42 -3.06 -4.64 -13.23
CA ASP A 42 -3.58 -4.06 -12.01
C ASP A 42 -4.17 -5.17 -11.12
N LYS A 43 -3.91 -5.09 -9.80
CA LYS A 43 -4.53 -6.00 -8.84
C LYS A 43 -4.87 -5.29 -7.54
N LEU A 44 -6.14 -5.36 -7.17
CA LEU A 44 -6.65 -4.85 -5.92
C LEU A 44 -6.73 -5.97 -4.87
N VAL A 45 -5.99 -5.84 -3.77
CA VAL A 45 -5.96 -6.82 -2.67
C VAL A 45 -6.28 -6.13 -1.35
N THR A 46 -7.05 -6.79 -0.48
CA THR A 46 -7.45 -6.23 0.82
C THR A 46 -6.61 -6.78 1.94
N PHE A 47 -5.98 -5.90 2.71
CA PHE A 47 -5.14 -6.24 3.87
C PHE A 47 -5.71 -5.67 5.15
N ARG A 48 -5.31 -6.20 6.30
CA ARG A 48 -5.55 -5.53 7.58
C ARG A 48 -4.64 -4.32 7.69
N LEU A 49 -5.13 -3.26 8.33
CA LEU A 49 -4.32 -2.05 8.55
C LEU A 49 -3.03 -2.34 9.35
N SER A 50 -3.03 -3.37 10.19
CA SER A 50 -1.85 -3.82 10.95
C SER A 50 -0.76 -4.46 10.09
N GLU A 51 -1.08 -4.92 8.88
CA GLU A 51 -0.16 -5.57 7.93
C GLU A 51 0.48 -4.56 6.96
N LEU A 52 0.08 -3.29 7.05
CA LEU A 52 0.52 -2.21 6.18
C LEU A 52 1.41 -1.22 6.94
N GLU A 53 2.35 -0.64 6.21
CA GLU A 53 3.21 0.44 6.65
C GLU A 53 3.06 1.62 5.70
N LEU A 54 2.99 2.84 6.22
CA LEU A 54 2.91 4.03 5.37
C LEU A 54 4.26 4.27 4.69
N VAL A 55 4.23 4.46 3.37
CA VAL A 55 5.41 4.88 2.61
C VAL A 55 5.35 6.39 2.48
N ASP A 56 6.35 7.07 3.04
CA ASP A 56 6.45 8.51 2.94
C ASP A 56 6.86 8.91 1.51
N ALA A 57 5.87 9.28 0.69
CA ALA A 57 6.09 9.69 -0.70
C ALA A 57 6.97 10.94 -0.82
N THR A 58 7.20 11.66 0.29
CA THR A 58 8.06 12.85 0.33
C THR A 58 9.55 12.52 0.38
N ALA A 59 9.93 11.28 0.74
CA ALA A 59 11.34 10.88 0.83
C ALA A 59 12.09 10.90 -0.52
N GLY A 60 11.37 10.83 -1.65
CA GLY A 60 11.94 10.92 -3.01
C GLY A 60 12.08 12.35 -3.55
N ARG A 61 11.46 13.36 -2.94
CA ARG A 61 11.61 14.77 -3.34
C ARG A 61 12.83 15.42 -2.67
N LYS A 62 14.00 14.78 -2.72
CA LYS A 62 15.25 15.57 -2.66
C LYS A 62 15.39 16.26 -4.01
N LYS A 63 14.94 17.52 -4.06
CA LYS A 63 15.23 18.48 -5.14
C LYS A 63 16.72 18.39 -5.47
N LYS A 64 17.03 18.03 -6.72
CA LYS A 64 18.28 18.40 -7.35
C LYS A 64 18.17 19.84 -7.84
#